data_AF-A0A3L7JA81-F1
#
_entry.id   AF-A0A3L7JA81-F1
#
_cell.length_a   1.000
_cell.length_b   1.000
_cell.length_c   1.000
_cell.angle_alpha   90.00
_cell.angle_beta   90.00
_cell.angle_gamma   90.00
#
_symmetry.space_group_name_H-M   'P 1'
#
loop_
_entity.id
_entity.type
_entity.pdbx_description
1 polymer ?
#
loop_
_entity_poly.entity_id
_entity_poly.type
_entity_poly.pdbx_seq_one_letter_code
_entity_poly.pdbx_strand_id
1 'polypeptide(L)'
;MEERVDRLQRAAFTYFLDYGDETTGLVLDQSANPEICSIASVGFFLTCLPVAVERGWIGRREAARRAAKIIQFFREAPQGAAPDATGHHGFFYHFLDVKTGKRAWKSELSTIDTALLLAGVETARVYFDGNDSDERVIRNAGLELIENVEWRWMVDKEGFVNKAWKPKRGFFGGDWEHYSEAQIMYVLAAASEEYSIPAASYHRMTERYDWRKTYGLDWIAAAPLFIHLFSQVWIDFRALNDGHCGPADLDYFENTRRAIAIQRAYADQNPKGWLGYEQDVWGLSACAGPRGRQRTLDGRRCWFRGYEARGVPDGPDDGTLVPWGPLACYAHEPEAALAGTAAVLARYPAVLKEDRFVGSFNPSLPGEGADYWTCDSLFGIDQGLLVTMIENGRTGLVWKLAQRSDVFINGLRSLGFSGGWLKA
;
A
#
# COMPACT_ATOMS: atom_id res chain seq x y z
N MET A 1 -16.77 15.36 12.95
CA MET A 1 -16.11 14.30 12.18
C MET A 1 -14.59 14.46 12.20
N GLU A 2 -14.06 15.67 11.98
CA GLU A 2 -12.61 15.92 12.01
C GLU A 2 -11.88 15.44 13.28
N GLU A 3 -12.38 15.74 14.49
CA GLU A 3 -11.77 15.21 15.74
C GLU A 3 -11.72 13.68 15.78
N ARG A 4 -12.71 13.01 15.15
CA ARG A 4 -12.70 11.55 15.03
C ARG A 4 -11.64 11.10 14.03
N VAL A 5 -11.49 11.79 12.89
CA VAL A 5 -10.43 11.51 11.92
C VAL A 5 -9.05 11.68 12.53
N ASP A 6 -8.82 12.72 13.34
CA ASP A 6 -7.56 12.93 14.07
C ASP A 6 -7.21 11.74 14.97
N ARG A 7 -8.19 11.25 15.73
CA ARG A 7 -8.02 10.10 16.61
C ARG A 7 -7.75 8.81 15.82
N LEU A 8 -8.50 8.55 14.75
CA LEU A 8 -8.30 7.37 13.91
C LEU A 8 -6.92 7.41 13.22
N GLN A 9 -6.50 8.57 12.71
CA GLN A 9 -5.18 8.76 12.09
C GLN A 9 -4.05 8.49 13.11
N ARG A 10 -4.16 9.07 14.31
CA ARG A 10 -3.17 8.86 15.37
C ARG A 10 -3.15 7.41 15.85
N ALA A 11 -4.30 6.77 16.03
CA ALA A 11 -4.39 5.37 16.42
C ALA A 11 -3.79 4.45 15.36
N ALA A 12 -4.02 4.71 14.08
CA ALA A 12 -3.36 3.98 13.00
C ALA A 12 -1.82 4.09 13.11
N PHE A 13 -1.29 5.27 13.43
CA PHE A 13 0.16 5.42 13.67
C PHE A 13 0.67 4.62 14.89
N THR A 14 -0.11 4.50 15.97
CA THR A 14 0.34 3.74 17.15
C THR A 14 0.52 2.25 16.87
N TYR A 15 -0.09 1.70 15.80
CA TYR A 15 0.23 0.35 15.33
C TYR A 15 1.74 0.12 15.18
N PHE A 16 2.44 1.07 14.56
CA PHE A 16 3.87 0.93 14.31
C PHE A 16 4.72 1.01 15.59
N LEU A 17 4.19 1.66 16.63
CA LEU A 17 4.85 1.71 17.93
C LEU A 17 4.61 0.43 18.74
N ASP A 18 3.40 -0.10 18.69
CA ASP A 18 3.00 -1.30 19.45
C ASP A 18 3.53 -2.60 18.83
N TYR A 19 3.63 -2.64 17.50
CA TYR A 19 3.98 -3.82 16.71
C TYR A 19 5.30 -3.68 15.94
N GLY A 20 6.12 -2.68 16.30
CA GLY A 20 7.49 -2.54 15.84
C GLY A 20 8.46 -3.20 16.83
N ASP A 21 9.40 -4.00 16.34
CA ASP A 21 10.45 -4.56 17.19
C ASP A 21 11.49 -3.51 17.56
N GLU A 22 11.83 -3.44 18.85
CA GLU A 22 12.77 -2.44 19.36
C GLU A 22 14.22 -2.69 18.91
N THR A 23 14.59 -3.92 18.56
CA THR A 23 15.96 -4.29 18.20
C THR A 23 16.21 -4.05 16.72
N THR A 24 15.37 -4.63 15.85
CA THR A 24 15.51 -4.56 14.39
C THR A 24 14.82 -3.33 13.79
N GLY A 25 13.81 -2.78 14.47
CA GLY A 25 12.91 -1.77 13.91
C GLY A 25 11.89 -2.32 12.92
N LEU A 26 11.90 -3.63 12.65
CA LEU A 26 10.94 -4.28 11.74
C LEU A 26 9.54 -4.26 12.35
N VAL A 27 8.52 -4.14 11.49
CA VAL A 27 7.12 -4.02 11.91
C VAL A 27 6.36 -5.25 11.47
N LEU A 28 5.55 -5.81 12.39
CA LEU A 28 4.70 -6.95 12.07
C LEU A 28 3.83 -6.71 10.81
N ASP A 29 3.59 -7.79 10.08
CA ASP A 29 2.61 -7.80 8.99
C ASP A 29 1.20 -7.58 9.54
N GLN A 30 0.86 -8.37 10.56
CA GLN A 30 -0.42 -8.34 11.23
C GLN A 30 -0.29 -8.60 12.73
N SER A 31 -1.22 -8.03 13.52
CA SER A 31 -1.19 -8.11 14.98
C SER A 31 -1.38 -9.52 15.55
N ALA A 32 -2.00 -10.44 14.80
CA ALA A 32 -2.25 -11.81 15.27
C ALA A 32 -1.10 -12.79 14.96
N ASN A 33 -0.03 -12.34 14.30
CA ASN A 33 1.14 -13.17 13.98
C ASN A 33 2.43 -12.49 14.48
N PRO A 34 2.79 -12.66 15.77
CA PRO A 34 3.79 -11.84 16.45
C PRO A 34 5.25 -12.13 16.04
N GLU A 35 5.47 -13.08 15.14
CA GLU A 35 6.81 -13.49 14.70
C GLU A 35 7.19 -12.91 13.33
N ILE A 36 6.22 -12.42 12.56
CA ILE A 36 6.40 -12.15 11.13
C ILE A 36 6.22 -10.68 10.80
N CYS A 37 7.24 -10.08 10.20
CA CYS A 37 7.21 -8.74 9.66
C CYS A 37 6.93 -8.75 8.14
N SER A 38 6.34 -7.68 7.63
CA SER A 38 6.27 -7.39 6.19
C SER A 38 7.14 -6.18 5.87
N ILE A 39 7.98 -6.28 4.85
CA ILE A 39 8.82 -5.16 4.42
C ILE A 39 8.00 -3.99 3.87
N ALA A 40 6.80 -4.25 3.33
CA ALA A 40 5.86 -3.21 2.92
C ALA A 40 5.34 -2.42 4.13
N SER A 41 4.95 -3.09 5.22
CA SER A 41 4.56 -2.44 6.47
C SER A 41 5.70 -1.55 7.01
N VAL A 42 6.96 -1.97 6.85
CA VAL A 42 8.12 -1.16 7.22
C VAL A 42 8.27 0.08 6.33
N GLY A 43 8.07 -0.05 5.02
CA GLY A 43 8.05 1.09 4.09
C GLY A 43 6.98 2.13 4.44
N PHE A 44 5.77 1.65 4.77
CA PHE A 44 4.72 2.51 5.29
C PHE A 44 5.10 3.17 6.60
N PHE A 45 5.74 2.45 7.53
CA PHE A 45 6.19 3.06 8.78
C PHE A 45 7.18 4.20 8.56
N LEU A 46 8.20 3.99 7.72
CA LEU A 46 9.18 5.02 7.36
C LEU A 46 8.49 6.26 6.75
N THR A 47 7.46 6.06 5.93
CA THR A 47 6.64 7.13 5.35
C THR A 47 5.80 7.86 6.41
N CYS A 48 5.34 7.16 7.45
CA CYS A 48 4.53 7.74 8.53
C CYS A 48 5.36 8.56 9.53
N LEU A 49 6.67 8.35 9.64
CA LEU A 49 7.51 9.07 10.61
C LEU A 49 7.49 10.60 10.40
N PRO A 50 7.65 11.15 9.18
CA PRO A 50 7.44 12.58 8.92
C PRO A 50 6.06 13.08 9.38
N VAL A 51 4.99 12.34 9.07
CA VAL A 51 3.62 12.68 9.48
C VAL A 51 3.52 12.80 11.01
N ALA A 52 4.09 11.83 11.72
CA ALA A 52 4.05 11.80 13.18
C ALA A 52 4.85 12.95 13.83
N VAL A 53 5.91 13.43 13.18
CA VAL A 53 6.65 14.62 13.63
C VAL A 53 5.84 15.89 13.41
N GLU A 54 5.31 16.10 12.20
CA GLU A 54 4.51 17.29 11.86
C GLU A 54 3.20 17.37 12.68
N ARG A 55 2.65 16.21 13.05
CA ARG A 55 1.48 16.12 13.94
C ARG A 55 1.81 16.17 15.43
N GLY A 56 3.09 16.21 15.80
CA GLY A 56 3.54 16.26 17.19
C GLY A 56 3.26 14.99 18.00
N TRP A 57 3.09 13.84 17.35
CA TRP A 57 2.89 12.55 18.03
C TRP A 57 4.20 11.99 18.59
N ILE A 58 5.32 12.22 17.90
CA ILE A 58 6.68 11.92 18.36
C ILE A 58 7.63 13.06 18.00
N GLY A 59 8.75 13.19 18.72
CA GLY A 59 9.75 14.21 18.42
C GLY A 59 10.62 13.85 17.21
N ARG A 60 11.08 14.83 16.43
CA ARG A 60 11.93 14.62 15.23
C ARG A 60 13.15 13.74 15.49
N ARG A 61 13.86 13.96 16.61
CA ARG A 61 15.04 13.13 16.98
C ARG A 61 14.67 11.67 17.26
N GLU A 62 13.51 11.42 17.86
CA GLU A 62 13.04 10.05 18.07
C GLU A 62 12.66 9.40 16.73
N ALA A 63 11.96 10.12 15.87
CA ALA A 63 11.60 9.65 14.54
C ALA A 63 12.85 9.33 13.70
N ALA A 64 13.85 10.21 13.71
CA ALA A 64 15.13 10.00 13.04
C ALA A 64 15.85 8.74 13.57
N ARG A 65 15.92 8.54 14.90
CA ARG A 65 16.50 7.31 15.48
C ARG A 65 15.80 6.04 14.98
N ARG A 66 14.47 6.06 14.90
CA ARG A 66 13.68 4.91 14.41
C ARG A 66 13.96 4.63 12.93
N ALA A 67 13.94 5.67 12.10
CA ALA A 67 14.26 5.55 10.67
C ALA A 67 15.70 5.06 10.43
N ALA A 68 16.68 5.66 11.11
CA ALA A 68 18.09 5.29 10.98
C ALA A 68 18.33 3.82 11.35
N LYS A 69 17.70 3.33 12.43
CA LYS A 69 17.77 1.92 12.84
C LYS A 69 17.28 0.98 11.75
N ILE A 70 16.09 1.25 11.20
CA ILE A 70 15.49 0.42 10.15
C ILE A 70 16.36 0.40 8.89
N ILE A 71 16.76 1.59 8.43
CA ILE A 71 17.58 1.74 7.21
C ILE A 71 18.93 1.06 7.39
N GLN A 72 19.59 1.25 8.54
CA GLN A 72 20.85 0.57 8.84
C GLN A 72 20.68 -0.95 8.90
N PHE A 73 19.58 -1.44 9.50
CA PHE A 73 19.28 -2.87 9.53
C PHE A 73 19.25 -3.46 8.11
N PHE A 74 18.47 -2.87 7.19
CA PHE A 74 18.38 -3.39 5.82
C PHE A 74 19.70 -3.26 5.04
N ARG A 75 20.48 -2.20 5.30
CA ARG A 75 21.79 -1.99 4.66
C ARG A 75 22.79 -3.07 5.08
N GLU A 76 22.80 -3.46 6.34
CA GLU A 76 23.70 -4.48 6.88
C GLU A 76 23.18 -5.92 6.73
N ALA A 77 21.90 -6.06 6.34
CA ALA A 77 21.23 -7.34 6.29
C ALA A 77 21.88 -8.30 5.26
N PRO A 78 22.01 -9.60 5.59
CA PRO A 78 22.63 -10.55 4.67
C PRO A 78 21.89 -10.65 3.32
N GLN A 79 22.64 -10.44 2.23
CA GLN A 79 22.18 -10.61 0.86
C GLN A 79 22.76 -11.90 0.27
N GLY A 80 21.94 -12.68 -0.46
CA GLY A 80 22.41 -13.87 -1.17
C GLY A 80 21.36 -14.96 -1.34
N ALA A 81 21.77 -16.07 -1.99
CA ALA A 81 20.91 -17.23 -2.22
C ALA A 81 20.72 -18.13 -0.98
N ALA A 82 21.33 -17.78 0.17
CA ALA A 82 21.21 -18.54 1.41
C ALA A 82 19.74 -18.58 1.87
N PRO A 83 19.25 -19.72 2.44
CA PRO A 83 17.86 -19.84 2.86
C PRO A 83 17.42 -18.82 3.91
N ASP A 84 18.35 -18.31 4.73
CA ASP A 84 18.10 -17.35 5.80
C ASP A 84 18.65 -15.94 5.53
N ALA A 85 19.07 -15.64 4.29
CA ALA A 85 19.35 -14.27 3.87
C ALA A 85 18.09 -13.40 3.94
N THR A 86 18.26 -12.10 4.17
CA THR A 86 17.17 -11.11 4.20
C THR A 86 16.75 -10.69 2.79
N GLY A 87 17.67 -10.79 1.83
CA GLY A 87 17.42 -10.43 0.45
C GLY A 87 18.41 -11.04 -0.53
N HIS A 88 18.28 -10.69 -1.80
CA HIS A 88 19.22 -11.05 -2.86
C HIS A 88 19.11 -10.04 -4.02
N HIS A 89 20.23 -9.70 -4.66
CA HIS A 89 20.29 -8.70 -5.76
C HIS A 89 19.71 -7.33 -5.35
N GLY A 90 19.86 -6.97 -4.07
CA GLY A 90 19.31 -5.74 -3.48
C GLY A 90 17.80 -5.81 -3.20
N PHE A 91 17.09 -6.83 -3.68
CA PHE A 91 15.69 -7.09 -3.33
C PHE A 91 15.58 -7.74 -1.96
N PHE A 92 14.45 -7.55 -1.29
CA PHE A 92 14.18 -8.15 0.03
C PHE A 92 13.04 -9.16 -0.04
N TYR A 93 13.10 -10.17 0.83
CA TYR A 93 12.00 -11.13 0.97
C TYR A 93 10.79 -10.43 1.60
N HIS A 94 9.60 -10.69 1.06
CA HIS A 94 8.34 -10.08 1.49
C HIS A 94 8.13 -10.22 3.01
N PHE A 95 8.30 -11.43 3.53
CA PHE A 95 8.17 -11.74 4.95
C PHE A 95 9.50 -12.14 5.57
N LEU A 96 9.80 -11.53 6.71
CA LEU A 96 10.96 -11.86 7.55
C LEU A 96 10.52 -12.18 8.98
N ASP A 97 11.35 -12.91 9.69
CA ASP A 97 11.26 -13.02 11.14
C ASP A 97 11.54 -11.66 11.77
N VAL A 98 10.64 -11.15 12.61
CA VAL A 98 10.70 -9.77 13.11
C VAL A 98 11.91 -9.52 14.02
N LYS A 99 12.42 -10.56 14.69
CA LYS A 99 13.51 -10.45 15.68
C LYS A 99 14.90 -10.57 15.06
N THR A 100 15.01 -11.32 13.97
CA THR A 100 16.29 -11.66 13.34
C THR A 100 16.42 -11.09 11.93
N GLY A 101 15.31 -10.76 11.28
CA GLY A 101 15.24 -10.34 9.90
C GLY A 101 15.64 -11.40 8.88
N LYS A 102 15.68 -12.67 9.31
CA LYS A 102 15.87 -13.81 8.42
C LYS A 102 14.60 -14.06 7.62
N ARG A 103 14.74 -14.52 6.39
CA ARG A 103 13.60 -14.92 5.54
C ARG A 103 12.64 -15.85 6.29
N ALA A 104 11.38 -15.44 6.36
CA ALA A 104 10.35 -16.27 6.96
C ALA A 104 9.81 -17.32 5.98
N TRP A 105 9.52 -18.51 6.52
CA TRP A 105 8.93 -19.63 5.80
C TRP A 105 9.69 -19.99 4.50
N LYS A 106 9.08 -19.68 3.34
CA LYS A 106 9.67 -19.78 2.00
C LYS A 106 9.28 -18.56 1.17
N SER A 107 9.16 -17.40 1.83
CA SER A 107 8.74 -16.13 1.25
C SER A 107 9.58 -15.78 0.02
N GLU A 108 9.00 -15.11 -0.94
CA GLU A 108 9.63 -14.64 -2.16
C GLU A 108 10.35 -13.32 -1.98
N LEU A 109 11.37 -13.08 -2.81
CA LEU A 109 11.72 -11.70 -3.13
C LEU A 109 10.53 -11.11 -3.84
N SER A 110 10.04 -9.99 -3.34
CA SER A 110 8.88 -9.29 -3.91
C SER A 110 9.33 -7.95 -4.45
N THR A 111 9.15 -7.75 -5.76
CA THR A 111 9.48 -6.48 -6.42
C THR A 111 8.63 -5.33 -5.90
N ILE A 112 7.34 -5.58 -5.69
CA ILE A 112 6.43 -4.55 -5.18
C ILE A 112 6.72 -4.21 -3.72
N ASP A 113 6.91 -5.21 -2.85
CA ASP A 113 7.15 -4.92 -1.42
C ASP A 113 8.52 -4.28 -1.20
N THR A 114 9.51 -4.63 -2.03
CA THR A 114 10.81 -3.90 -2.08
C THR A 114 10.59 -2.45 -2.51
N ALA A 115 9.78 -2.19 -3.54
CA ALA A 115 9.47 -0.82 -3.97
C ALA A 115 8.76 -0.01 -2.88
N LEU A 116 7.80 -0.61 -2.16
CA LEU A 116 7.10 0.06 -1.05
C LEU A 116 8.04 0.37 0.12
N LEU A 117 8.96 -0.55 0.44
CA LEU A 117 10.04 -0.28 1.40
C LEU A 117 10.87 0.93 0.97
N LEU A 118 11.37 0.92 -0.27
CA LEU A 118 12.24 1.96 -0.80
C LEU A 118 11.55 3.32 -0.95
N ALA A 119 10.26 3.34 -1.26
CA ALA A 119 9.47 4.58 -1.26
C ALA A 119 9.42 5.22 0.14
N GLY A 120 9.31 4.39 1.18
CA GLY A 120 9.43 4.82 2.57
C GLY A 120 10.83 5.29 2.95
N VAL A 121 11.86 4.56 2.54
CA VAL A 121 13.27 4.96 2.71
C VAL A 121 13.51 6.33 2.09
N GLU A 122 13.08 6.53 0.83
CA GLU A 122 13.25 7.79 0.12
C GLU A 122 12.49 8.94 0.79
N THR A 123 11.27 8.69 1.24
CA THR A 123 10.48 9.68 1.98
C THR A 123 11.19 10.14 3.25
N ALA A 124 11.74 9.19 4.03
CA ALA A 124 12.53 9.50 5.21
C ALA A 124 13.82 10.25 4.83
N ARG A 125 14.49 9.85 3.75
CA ARG A 125 15.71 10.48 3.22
C ARG A 125 15.52 11.96 2.91
N VAL A 126 14.41 12.31 2.28
CA VAL A 126 14.08 13.68 1.90
C VAL A 126 13.64 14.52 3.11
N TYR A 127 12.94 13.93 4.08
CA TYR A 127 12.46 14.65 5.26
C TYR A 127 13.54 14.91 6.32
N PHE A 128 14.42 13.93 6.56
CA PHE A 128 15.49 14.00 7.55
C PHE A 128 16.79 14.57 6.96
N ASP A 129 16.79 15.87 6.71
CA ASP A 129 17.84 16.65 6.04
C ASP A 129 18.81 17.40 6.98
N GLY A 130 18.69 17.20 8.30
CA GLY A 130 19.49 17.87 9.32
C GLY A 130 20.91 17.32 9.50
N ASN A 131 21.69 18.00 10.36
CA ASN A 131 23.09 17.64 10.66
C ASN A 131 23.25 16.65 11.83
N ASP A 132 22.18 16.01 12.29
CA ASP A 132 22.26 14.96 13.32
C ASP A 132 22.90 13.68 12.74
N SER A 133 23.51 12.84 13.60
CA SER A 133 24.10 11.57 13.16
C SER A 133 23.08 10.61 12.57
N ASP A 134 21.88 10.53 13.17
CA ASP A 134 20.84 9.62 12.69
C ASP A 134 20.33 10.10 11.32
N GLU A 135 20.12 11.40 11.15
CA GLU A 135 19.70 11.97 9.87
C GLU A 135 20.75 11.78 8.76
N ARG A 136 22.06 11.83 9.09
CA ARG A 136 23.12 11.45 8.14
C ARG A 136 23.07 9.97 7.74
N VAL A 137 22.79 9.07 8.69
CA VAL A 137 22.63 7.63 8.40
C VAL A 137 21.47 7.43 7.43
N ILE A 138 20.31 8.04 7.72
CA ILE A 138 19.12 7.97 6.86
C ILE A 138 19.47 8.42 5.44
N ARG A 139 20.18 9.55 5.29
CA ARG A 139 20.56 10.07 3.96
C ARG A 139 21.50 9.16 3.19
N ASN A 140 22.58 8.73 3.83
CA ASN A 140 23.65 8.00 3.15
C ASN A 140 23.27 6.53 2.92
N ALA A 141 22.85 5.82 3.98
CA ALA A 141 22.47 4.42 3.87
C ALA A 141 21.16 4.24 3.10
N GLY A 142 20.25 5.21 3.18
CA GLY A 142 19.00 5.18 2.42
C GLY A 142 19.25 5.27 0.91
N LEU A 143 20.14 6.16 0.47
CA LEU A 143 20.51 6.25 -0.95
C LEU A 143 21.20 4.97 -1.43
N GLU A 144 22.14 4.44 -0.64
CA GLU A 144 22.83 3.17 -0.93
C GLU A 144 21.85 2.00 -1.12
N LEU A 145 20.81 1.91 -0.27
CA LEU A 145 19.77 0.89 -0.43
C LEU A 145 18.99 1.03 -1.73
N ILE A 146 18.64 2.27 -2.13
CA ILE A 146 17.89 2.54 -3.35
C ILE A 146 18.72 2.19 -4.59
N GLU A 147 20.01 2.56 -4.59
CA GLU A 147 20.90 2.37 -5.74
C GLU A 147 21.33 0.91 -5.93
N ASN A 148 21.42 0.12 -4.85
CA ASN A 148 21.87 -1.27 -4.88
C ASN A 148 20.82 -2.28 -5.41
N VAL A 149 19.59 -1.86 -5.67
CA VAL A 149 18.55 -2.77 -6.18
C VAL A 149 18.74 -3.01 -7.67
N GLU A 150 19.02 -4.25 -8.03
CA GLU A 150 19.32 -4.65 -9.41
C GLU A 150 18.04 -4.78 -10.26
N TRP A 151 17.29 -3.69 -10.49
CA TRP A 151 15.96 -3.76 -11.13
C TRP A 151 15.94 -4.48 -12.48
N ARG A 152 16.96 -4.28 -13.31
CA ARG A 152 17.11 -4.96 -14.60
C ARG A 152 17.16 -6.48 -14.49
N TRP A 153 17.62 -7.03 -13.36
CA TRP A 153 17.65 -8.48 -13.13
C TRP A 153 16.25 -9.10 -13.03
N MET A 154 15.23 -8.31 -12.64
CA MET A 154 13.85 -8.77 -12.58
C MET A 154 13.11 -8.66 -13.93
N VAL A 155 13.75 -8.13 -14.99
CA VAL A 155 13.12 -8.02 -16.31
C VAL A 155 13.20 -9.37 -17.04
N ASP A 156 12.06 -9.89 -17.49
CA ASP A 156 11.96 -11.11 -18.27
C ASP A 156 12.43 -10.92 -19.73
N LYS A 157 12.37 -12.01 -20.51
CA LYS A 157 12.75 -11.99 -21.93
C LYS A 157 11.72 -11.27 -22.82
N GLU A 158 10.48 -11.12 -22.35
CA GLU A 158 9.40 -10.38 -23.00
C GLU A 158 9.47 -8.86 -22.72
N GLY A 159 10.31 -8.45 -21.76
CA GLY A 159 10.51 -7.08 -21.33
C GLY A 159 9.60 -6.63 -20.19
N PHE A 160 8.88 -7.52 -19.52
CA PHE A 160 8.09 -7.21 -18.31
C PHE A 160 8.90 -7.43 -17.03
N VAL A 161 8.50 -6.78 -15.95
CA VAL A 161 9.12 -6.96 -14.63
C VAL A 161 8.44 -8.11 -13.90
N ASN A 162 9.21 -9.13 -13.52
CA ASN A 162 8.73 -10.28 -12.75
C ASN A 162 8.20 -9.83 -11.38
N LYS A 163 7.13 -10.49 -10.91
CA LYS A 163 6.59 -10.24 -9.57
C LYS A 163 7.47 -10.79 -8.46
N ALA A 164 8.01 -11.99 -8.66
CA ALA A 164 8.64 -12.72 -7.59
C ALA A 164 9.77 -13.64 -8.04
N TRP A 165 10.74 -13.84 -7.15
CA TRP A 165 11.80 -14.83 -7.27
C TRP A 165 12.00 -15.57 -5.95
N LYS A 166 12.43 -16.84 -5.99
CA LYS A 166 12.96 -17.50 -4.79
C LYS A 166 14.04 -18.55 -5.08
N PRO A 167 14.94 -18.82 -4.11
CA PRO A 167 15.97 -19.85 -4.24
C PRO A 167 15.37 -21.20 -4.65
N LYS A 168 16.09 -21.92 -5.52
CA LYS A 168 15.73 -23.22 -6.11
C LYS A 168 14.52 -23.21 -7.06
N ARG A 169 13.67 -22.18 -7.06
CA ARG A 169 12.55 -22.04 -8.01
C ARG A 169 12.88 -21.10 -9.17
N GLY A 170 13.64 -20.03 -8.91
CA GLY A 170 13.79 -18.94 -9.87
C GLY A 170 12.59 -18.00 -9.85
N PHE A 171 12.36 -17.33 -10.98
CA PHE A 171 11.24 -16.41 -11.18
C PHE A 171 9.88 -17.14 -11.23
N PHE A 172 8.85 -16.56 -10.63
CA PHE A 172 7.49 -17.10 -10.64
C PHE A 172 6.43 -16.05 -10.30
N GLY A 173 5.16 -16.43 -10.41
CA GLY A 173 4.03 -15.56 -10.03
C GLY A 173 3.54 -14.66 -11.17
N GLY A 174 4.19 -14.73 -12.34
CA GLY A 174 3.92 -13.88 -13.49
C GLY A 174 4.57 -12.51 -13.34
N ASP A 175 4.13 -11.59 -14.18
CA ASP A 175 4.77 -10.28 -14.37
C ASP A 175 3.82 -9.13 -14.06
N TRP A 176 4.39 -7.95 -13.78
CA TRP A 176 3.65 -6.70 -13.64
C TRP A 176 3.24 -6.15 -15.00
N GLU A 177 2.33 -6.85 -15.68
CA GLU A 177 1.97 -6.61 -17.08
C GLU A 177 0.60 -5.92 -17.28
N HIS A 178 -0.11 -5.54 -16.21
CA HIS A 178 -1.39 -4.80 -16.28
C HIS A 178 -1.39 -3.65 -15.28
N TYR A 179 -2.40 -2.78 -15.35
CA TYR A 179 -2.63 -1.75 -14.32
C TYR A 179 -2.77 -2.40 -12.95
N SER A 180 -1.90 -2.01 -12.02
CA SER A 180 -1.79 -2.57 -10.69
C SER A 180 -1.18 -1.54 -9.73
N GLU A 181 -1.00 -1.92 -8.48
CA GLU A 181 -0.30 -1.15 -7.45
C GLU A 181 1.17 -0.80 -7.81
N ALA A 182 1.71 -1.37 -8.89
CA ALA A 182 3.14 -1.38 -9.22
C ALA A 182 3.66 -0.14 -9.96
N GLN A 183 2.86 0.91 -10.18
CA GLN A 183 3.37 2.13 -10.83
C GLN A 183 4.54 2.75 -10.05
N ILE A 184 4.47 2.76 -8.71
CA ILE A 184 5.57 3.19 -7.83
C ILE A 184 6.84 2.37 -8.03
N MET A 185 6.71 1.06 -8.25
CA MET A 185 7.83 0.17 -8.55
C MET A 185 8.48 0.54 -9.88
N TYR A 186 7.69 0.76 -10.94
CA TYR A 186 8.23 1.19 -12.23
C TYR A 186 8.99 2.52 -12.12
N VAL A 187 8.46 3.49 -11.36
CA VAL A 187 9.11 4.80 -11.14
C VAL A 187 10.44 4.63 -10.42
N LEU A 188 10.47 3.91 -9.30
CA LEU A 188 11.71 3.67 -8.56
C LEU A 188 12.74 2.86 -9.39
N ALA A 189 12.27 1.87 -10.15
CA ALA A 189 13.11 1.06 -11.01
C ALA A 189 13.73 1.86 -12.15
N ALA A 190 13.00 2.80 -12.73
CA ALA A 190 13.49 3.68 -13.79
C ALA A 190 14.40 4.81 -13.28
N ALA A 191 14.41 5.06 -11.97
CA ALA A 191 15.28 6.04 -11.33
C ALA A 191 16.72 5.54 -11.10
N SER A 192 16.94 4.22 -11.10
CA SER A 192 18.27 3.62 -10.88
C SER A 192 19.24 3.95 -12.01
N GLU A 193 20.41 4.52 -11.69
CA GLU A 193 21.42 4.85 -12.70
C GLU A 193 22.09 3.60 -13.28
N GLU A 194 22.47 2.64 -12.43
CA GLU A 194 23.21 1.45 -12.84
C GLU A 194 22.30 0.31 -13.32
N TYR A 195 21.21 0.07 -12.58
CA TYR A 195 20.36 -1.10 -12.74
C TYR A 195 18.96 -0.78 -13.27
N SER A 196 18.77 0.38 -13.90
CA SER A 196 17.48 0.79 -14.48
C SER A 196 16.85 -0.26 -15.38
N ILE A 197 15.53 -0.38 -15.25
CA ILE A 197 14.69 -1.01 -16.26
C ILE A 197 14.61 -0.12 -17.51
N PRO A 198 14.47 -0.70 -18.72
CA PRO A 198 14.14 0.07 -19.91
C PRO A 198 12.77 0.75 -19.77
N ALA A 199 12.62 2.01 -20.22
CA ALA A 199 11.32 2.68 -20.27
C ALA A 199 10.27 1.88 -21.06
N ALA A 200 10.71 1.14 -22.08
CA ALA A 200 9.85 0.24 -22.84
C ALA A 200 9.17 -0.86 -21.99
N SER A 201 9.75 -1.26 -20.85
CA SER A 201 9.09 -2.19 -19.91
C SER A 201 7.83 -1.59 -19.31
N TYR A 202 7.87 -0.31 -18.94
CA TYR A 202 6.70 0.42 -18.47
C TYR A 202 5.66 0.60 -19.60
N HIS A 203 6.09 1.04 -20.79
CA HIS A 203 5.20 1.25 -21.93
C HIS A 203 4.44 -0.02 -22.31
N ARG A 204 5.11 -1.19 -22.35
CA ARG A 204 4.46 -2.49 -22.59
C ARG A 204 3.38 -2.83 -21.57
N MET A 205 3.59 -2.50 -20.30
CA MET A 205 2.58 -2.71 -19.25
C MET A 205 1.37 -1.78 -19.48
N THR A 206 1.61 -0.53 -19.86
CA THR A 206 0.53 0.43 -20.14
C THR A 206 -0.30 0.09 -21.38
N GLU A 207 0.29 -0.57 -22.38
CA GLU A 207 -0.42 -1.08 -23.57
C GLU A 207 -1.49 -2.12 -23.20
N ARG A 208 -1.38 -2.75 -22.03
CA ARG A 208 -2.32 -3.75 -21.52
C ARG A 208 -3.33 -3.18 -20.51
N TYR A 209 -3.45 -1.86 -20.43
CA TYR A 209 -4.50 -1.24 -19.62
C TYR A 209 -5.89 -1.64 -20.09
N ASP A 210 -6.68 -2.13 -19.14
CA ASP A 210 -8.05 -2.57 -19.35
C ASP A 210 -8.99 -1.36 -19.21
N TRP A 211 -9.15 -0.62 -20.30
CA TRP A 211 -10.05 0.52 -20.37
C TRP A 211 -11.50 0.08 -20.46
N ARG A 212 -12.32 0.51 -19.49
CA ARG A 212 -13.73 0.14 -19.41
C ARG A 212 -14.63 1.32 -19.12
N LYS A 213 -15.89 1.16 -19.50
CA LYS A 213 -16.99 2.03 -19.06
C LYS A 213 -17.86 1.29 -18.05
N THR A 214 -17.84 1.72 -16.80
CA THR A 214 -18.60 1.10 -15.70
C THR A 214 -19.44 2.17 -15.01
N TYR A 215 -20.75 1.92 -14.86
CA TYR A 215 -21.71 2.91 -14.32
C TYR A 215 -21.64 4.29 -15.01
N GLY A 216 -21.32 4.31 -16.30
CA GLY A 216 -21.20 5.54 -17.08
C GLY A 216 -19.83 6.23 -17.01
N LEU A 217 -18.89 5.71 -16.22
CA LEU A 217 -17.54 6.26 -16.02
C LEU A 217 -16.49 5.47 -16.81
N ASP A 218 -15.68 6.16 -17.61
CA ASP A 218 -14.51 5.58 -18.28
C ASP A 218 -13.33 5.55 -17.30
N TRP A 219 -12.67 4.40 -17.16
CA TRP A 219 -11.57 4.21 -16.20
C TRP A 219 -10.65 3.05 -16.63
N ILE A 220 -9.43 3.03 -16.08
CA ILE A 220 -8.52 1.89 -16.14
C ILE A 220 -8.94 0.93 -15.03
N ALA A 221 -9.50 -0.21 -15.43
CA ALA A 221 -10.08 -1.17 -14.53
C ALA A 221 -9.00 -1.97 -13.77
N ALA A 222 -9.10 -1.95 -12.44
CA ALA A 222 -8.46 -2.92 -11.56
C ALA A 222 -9.36 -3.14 -10.34
N ALA A 223 -9.68 -4.40 -10.05
CA ALA A 223 -10.80 -4.70 -9.19
C ALA A 223 -10.58 -4.29 -7.71
N PRO A 224 -9.49 -4.71 -7.04
CA PRO A 224 -9.23 -4.30 -5.65
C PRO A 224 -8.96 -2.80 -5.50
N LEU A 225 -9.58 -2.17 -4.49
CA LEU A 225 -9.42 -0.73 -4.24
C LEU A 225 -7.96 -0.32 -3.99
N PHE A 226 -7.17 -1.13 -3.26
CA PHE A 226 -5.80 -0.76 -2.90
C PHE A 226 -4.88 -0.49 -4.11
N ILE A 227 -5.15 -1.11 -5.26
CA ILE A 227 -4.38 -0.91 -6.50
C ILE A 227 -4.38 0.56 -6.90
N HIS A 228 -5.51 1.25 -6.73
CA HIS A 228 -5.66 2.66 -7.08
C HIS A 228 -5.04 3.60 -6.04
N LEU A 229 -4.74 3.10 -4.84
CA LEU A 229 -4.30 3.93 -3.71
C LEU A 229 -2.79 3.85 -3.47
N PHE A 230 -2.18 2.67 -3.55
CA PHE A 230 -0.82 2.44 -3.04
C PHE A 230 0.23 3.33 -3.70
N SER A 231 0.29 3.38 -5.04
CA SER A 231 1.25 4.25 -5.72
C SER A 231 1.02 5.74 -5.41
N GLN A 232 -0.23 6.12 -5.11
CA GLN A 232 -0.62 7.51 -4.85
C GLN A 232 -0.41 7.96 -3.41
N VAL A 233 0.05 7.05 -2.53
CA VAL A 233 0.59 7.44 -1.23
C VAL A 233 1.78 8.37 -1.40
N TRP A 234 2.67 8.04 -2.35
CA TRP A 234 3.89 8.78 -2.61
C TRP A 234 3.77 9.73 -3.80
N ILE A 235 3.14 9.30 -4.89
CA ILE A 235 3.10 10.07 -6.13
C ILE A 235 1.78 10.84 -6.23
N ASP A 236 1.88 12.16 -6.28
CA ASP A 236 0.76 13.01 -6.68
C ASP A 236 0.60 12.98 -8.21
N PHE A 237 -0.34 12.19 -8.71
CA PHE A 237 -0.55 12.06 -10.16
C PHE A 237 -1.35 13.21 -10.78
N ARG A 238 -1.81 14.20 -10.01
CA ARG A 238 -2.61 15.30 -10.56
C ARG A 238 -1.84 16.05 -11.64
N ALA A 239 -2.46 16.15 -12.80
CA ALA A 239 -1.92 16.78 -14.00
C ALA A 239 -0.58 16.20 -14.51
N LEU A 240 -0.13 15.05 -14.00
CA LEU A 240 0.96 14.29 -14.60
C LEU A 240 0.43 13.51 -15.80
N ASN A 241 1.21 13.49 -16.88
CA ASN A 241 0.86 12.84 -18.13
C ASN A 241 2.06 12.03 -18.63
N ASP A 242 1.85 10.74 -18.82
CA ASP A 242 2.81 9.80 -19.42
C ASP A 242 2.44 9.39 -20.86
N GLY A 243 1.35 9.90 -21.40
CA GLY A 243 0.82 9.54 -22.72
C GLY A 243 0.00 8.25 -22.74
N HIS A 244 -0.22 7.61 -21.60
CA HIS A 244 -0.90 6.31 -21.50
C HIS A 244 -2.22 6.37 -20.71
N CYS A 245 -2.40 7.38 -19.88
CA CYS A 245 -3.65 7.65 -19.18
C CYS A 245 -4.70 8.28 -20.14
N GLY A 246 -5.34 7.44 -20.96
CA GLY A 246 -6.67 7.69 -21.52
C GLY A 246 -6.89 8.97 -22.34
N PRO A 247 -8.13 9.49 -22.38
CA PRO A 247 -8.45 10.78 -23.00
C PRO A 247 -7.68 11.93 -22.34
N ALA A 248 -7.53 13.05 -23.05
CA ALA A 248 -6.66 14.17 -22.66
C ALA A 248 -6.94 14.83 -21.29
N ASP A 249 -8.06 14.51 -20.64
CA ASP A 249 -8.51 15.04 -19.35
C ASP A 249 -8.45 14.03 -18.19
N LEU A 250 -7.91 12.83 -18.38
CA LEU A 250 -7.84 11.79 -17.36
C LEU A 250 -6.39 11.56 -16.90
N ASP A 251 -6.14 11.81 -15.62
CA ASP A 251 -4.90 11.42 -14.94
C ASP A 251 -5.18 10.29 -13.93
N TYR A 252 -4.13 9.65 -13.40
CA TYR A 252 -4.31 8.53 -12.47
C TYR A 252 -5.01 8.95 -11.16
N PHE A 253 -4.95 10.22 -10.77
CA PHE A 253 -5.69 10.72 -9.60
C PHE A 253 -7.19 10.73 -9.88
N GLU A 254 -7.61 11.24 -11.04
CA GLU A 254 -8.99 11.18 -11.51
C GLU A 254 -9.46 9.73 -11.75
N ASN A 255 -8.59 8.85 -12.29
CA ASN A 255 -8.90 7.42 -12.39
C ASN A 255 -9.27 6.80 -11.04
N THR A 256 -8.57 7.20 -9.98
CA THR A 256 -8.84 6.72 -8.61
C THR A 256 -10.15 7.28 -8.06
N ARG A 257 -10.47 8.55 -8.33
CA ARG A 257 -11.78 9.12 -8.00
C ARG A 257 -12.92 8.34 -8.66
N ARG A 258 -12.74 7.95 -9.92
CA ARG A 258 -13.71 7.10 -10.65
C ARG A 258 -13.79 5.69 -10.06
N ALA A 259 -12.67 5.08 -9.69
CA ALA A 259 -12.67 3.79 -9.00
C ALA A 259 -13.44 3.83 -7.66
N ILE A 260 -13.30 4.92 -6.89
CA ILE A 260 -14.07 5.17 -5.65
C ILE A 260 -15.56 5.28 -5.96
N ALA A 261 -15.95 6.05 -6.98
CA ALA A 261 -17.35 6.18 -7.39
C ALA A 261 -17.94 4.83 -7.83
N ILE A 262 -17.17 4.01 -8.54
CA ILE A 262 -17.58 2.66 -8.97
C ILE A 262 -17.75 1.71 -7.78
N GLN A 263 -16.87 1.76 -6.78
CA GLN A 263 -17.02 1.00 -5.53
C GLN A 263 -18.32 1.34 -4.81
N ARG A 264 -18.65 2.63 -4.69
CA ARG A 264 -19.90 3.10 -4.08
C ARG A 264 -21.13 2.69 -4.87
N ALA A 265 -21.11 2.84 -6.19
CA ALA A 265 -22.21 2.44 -7.06
C ALA A 265 -22.44 0.91 -7.04
N TYR A 266 -21.38 0.11 -6.99
CA TYR A 266 -21.50 -1.34 -6.84
C TYR A 266 -22.10 -1.71 -5.48
N ALA A 267 -21.67 -1.06 -4.40
CA ALA A 267 -22.22 -1.30 -3.07
C ALA A 267 -23.70 -0.90 -2.96
N ASP A 268 -24.10 0.21 -3.60
CA ASP A 268 -25.50 0.64 -3.67
C ASP A 268 -26.38 -0.34 -4.45
N GLN A 269 -25.91 -0.83 -5.60
CA GLN A 269 -26.65 -1.83 -6.38
C GLN A 269 -26.69 -3.20 -5.70
N ASN A 270 -25.63 -3.56 -4.96
CA ASN A 270 -25.49 -4.80 -4.24
C ASN A 270 -25.96 -6.04 -5.06
N PRO A 271 -25.34 -6.31 -6.22
CA PRO A 271 -25.85 -7.31 -7.16
C PRO A 271 -25.88 -8.74 -6.60
N LYS A 272 -25.11 -9.00 -5.53
CA LYS A 272 -25.06 -10.30 -4.83
C LYS A 272 -25.95 -10.35 -3.58
N GLY A 273 -26.65 -9.26 -3.25
CA GLY A 273 -27.58 -9.18 -2.13
C GLY A 273 -26.93 -9.47 -0.78
N TRP A 274 -25.69 -9.03 -0.55
CA TRP A 274 -25.03 -9.17 0.76
C TRP A 274 -25.62 -8.20 1.77
N LEU A 275 -25.69 -8.58 3.05
CA LEU A 275 -26.12 -7.65 4.08
C LEU A 275 -25.11 -6.51 4.24
N GLY A 276 -25.62 -5.33 4.56
CA GLY A 276 -24.84 -4.14 4.90
C GLY A 276 -24.35 -3.28 3.73
N TYR A 277 -24.30 -3.82 2.51
CA TYR A 277 -23.86 -3.08 1.32
C TYR A 277 -24.84 -1.94 0.98
N GLU A 278 -24.32 -0.72 0.94
CA GLU A 278 -25.06 0.50 0.58
C GLU A 278 -24.09 1.54 0.00
N GLN A 279 -24.60 2.63 -0.58
CA GLN A 279 -23.77 3.71 -1.15
C GLN A 279 -22.67 4.24 -0.22
N ASP A 280 -22.94 4.27 1.10
CA ASP A 280 -21.99 4.73 2.13
C ASP A 280 -21.46 3.57 3.01
N VAL A 281 -21.77 2.31 2.70
CA VAL A 281 -21.13 1.15 3.32
C VAL A 281 -20.52 0.30 2.20
N TRP A 282 -19.27 0.63 1.89
CA TRP A 282 -18.52 0.12 0.74
C TRP A 282 -17.05 -0.07 1.11
N GLY A 283 -16.29 -0.68 0.19
CA GLY A 283 -14.85 -0.92 0.35
C GLY A 283 -14.49 -2.37 0.10
N LEU A 284 -14.33 -2.75 -1.18
CA LEU A 284 -13.79 -4.05 -1.56
C LEU A 284 -12.33 -3.92 -1.96
N SER A 285 -11.47 -4.61 -1.19
CA SER A 285 -10.03 -4.63 -1.39
C SER A 285 -9.47 -6.00 -1.00
N ALA A 286 -8.17 -6.21 -1.23
CA ALA A 286 -7.48 -7.38 -0.69
C ALA A 286 -7.53 -7.35 0.85
N CYS A 287 -8.01 -8.44 1.43
CA CYS A 287 -8.12 -8.56 2.89
C CYS A 287 -8.25 -10.02 3.34
N ALA A 288 -7.94 -10.27 4.61
CA ALA A 288 -8.36 -11.49 5.28
C ALA A 288 -9.90 -11.58 5.30
N GLY A 289 -10.44 -12.79 5.49
CA GLY A 289 -11.88 -12.99 5.51
C GLY A 289 -12.26 -14.34 6.11
N PRO A 290 -13.57 -14.61 6.22
CA PRO A 290 -14.10 -15.91 6.64
C PRO A 290 -13.60 -17.03 5.71
N ARG A 291 -13.59 -18.26 6.21
CA ARG A 291 -13.06 -19.44 5.48
C ARG A 291 -14.06 -20.58 5.43
N GLY A 292 -14.05 -21.29 4.30
CA GLY A 292 -14.80 -22.53 4.10
C GLY A 292 -16.29 -22.31 3.88
N ARG A 293 -17.06 -23.39 4.02
CA ARG A 293 -18.51 -23.37 3.82
C ARG A 293 -19.21 -22.86 5.08
N GLN A 294 -19.88 -21.72 4.98
CA GLN A 294 -20.62 -21.13 6.09
C GLN A 294 -22.07 -20.83 5.69
N ARG A 295 -22.92 -20.60 6.69
CA ARG A 295 -24.31 -20.19 6.51
C ARG A 295 -24.44 -18.73 6.92
N THR A 296 -24.89 -17.89 6.01
CA THR A 296 -25.16 -16.47 6.25
C THR A 296 -26.40 -16.30 7.14
N LEU A 297 -26.56 -15.09 7.70
CA LEU A 297 -27.70 -14.73 8.57
C LEU A 297 -29.05 -14.85 7.83
N ASP A 298 -29.08 -14.56 6.53
CA ASP A 298 -30.25 -14.76 5.65
C ASP A 298 -30.47 -16.23 5.23
N GLY A 299 -29.62 -17.15 5.69
CA GLY A 299 -29.75 -18.58 5.51
C GLY A 299 -29.11 -19.16 4.24
N ARG A 300 -28.47 -18.35 3.39
CA ARG A 300 -27.70 -18.85 2.23
C ARG A 300 -26.48 -19.65 2.68
N ARG A 301 -26.11 -20.66 1.89
CA ARG A 301 -24.87 -21.45 2.09
C ARG A 301 -23.83 -20.97 1.10
N CYS A 302 -22.79 -20.32 1.59
CA CYS A 302 -21.75 -19.69 0.77
C CYS A 302 -20.38 -20.30 1.07
N TRP A 303 -19.48 -20.21 0.11
CA TRP A 303 -18.08 -20.59 0.28
C TRP A 303 -17.22 -19.32 0.39
N PHE A 304 -16.47 -19.21 1.49
CA PHE A 304 -15.60 -18.08 1.77
C PHE A 304 -14.13 -18.48 1.62
N ARG A 305 -13.35 -17.59 1.00
CA ARG A 305 -11.99 -17.91 0.50
C ARG A 305 -10.87 -17.63 1.48
N GLY A 306 -11.17 -17.02 2.63
CA GLY A 306 -10.16 -16.51 3.53
C GLY A 306 -9.57 -15.20 3.00
N TYR A 307 -8.24 -15.17 2.90
CA TYR A 307 -7.54 -14.06 2.28
C TYR A 307 -7.79 -14.10 0.77
N GLU A 308 -8.25 -12.97 0.21
CA GLU A 308 -8.57 -12.86 -1.21
C GLU A 308 -8.48 -11.40 -1.65
N ALA A 309 -8.07 -11.18 -2.90
CA ALA A 309 -8.04 -9.86 -3.55
C ALA A 309 -9.44 -9.45 -4.03
N ARG A 310 -10.30 -9.04 -3.09
CA ARG A 310 -11.69 -8.64 -3.38
C ARG A 310 -11.74 -7.31 -4.12
N GLY A 311 -12.77 -7.13 -4.95
CA GLY A 311 -12.87 -5.93 -5.77
C GLY A 311 -14.08 -5.90 -6.69
N VAL A 312 -14.24 -4.78 -7.40
CA VAL A 312 -15.40 -4.50 -8.27
C VAL A 312 -14.94 -4.03 -9.65
N PRO A 313 -15.76 -4.12 -10.71
CA PRO A 313 -17.08 -4.77 -10.75
C PRO A 313 -17.00 -6.30 -10.83
N ASP A 314 -15.87 -6.87 -11.28
CA ASP A 314 -15.75 -8.29 -11.61
C ASP A 314 -14.81 -9.08 -10.68
N GLY A 315 -14.37 -8.45 -9.58
CA GLY A 315 -13.54 -9.12 -8.59
C GLY A 315 -14.33 -10.13 -7.75
N PRO A 316 -13.63 -11.00 -7.00
CA PRO A 316 -14.29 -11.81 -6.00
C PRO A 316 -14.96 -10.89 -4.98
N ASP A 317 -16.23 -11.20 -4.70
CA ASP A 317 -17.03 -10.54 -3.67
C ASP A 317 -17.84 -11.63 -2.99
N ASP A 318 -17.55 -11.84 -1.72
CA ASP A 318 -18.20 -12.76 -0.80
C ASP A 318 -18.87 -12.02 0.38
N GLY A 319 -19.17 -10.72 0.23
CA GLY A 319 -19.80 -9.89 1.25
C GLY A 319 -18.85 -9.36 2.32
N THR A 320 -17.54 -9.62 2.18
CA THR A 320 -16.51 -9.12 3.10
C THR A 320 -15.99 -7.78 2.63
N LEU A 321 -16.02 -6.78 3.50
CA LEU A 321 -15.59 -5.40 3.26
C LEU A 321 -14.37 -5.05 4.10
N VAL A 322 -13.58 -4.06 3.65
CA VAL A 322 -12.53 -3.43 4.44
C VAL A 322 -13.07 -2.17 5.14
N PRO A 323 -13.07 -2.09 6.49
CA PRO A 323 -13.71 -0.98 7.18
C PRO A 323 -12.89 0.32 7.10
N TRP A 324 -11.59 0.22 6.81
CA TRP A 324 -10.70 1.34 6.55
C TRP A 324 -10.84 1.92 5.13
N GLY A 325 -11.48 1.19 4.20
CA GLY A 325 -11.55 1.53 2.78
C GLY A 325 -12.03 2.95 2.50
N PRO A 326 -13.18 3.39 3.06
CA PRO A 326 -13.65 4.76 2.87
C PRO A 326 -12.64 5.81 3.35
N LEU A 327 -12.10 5.67 4.57
CA LEU A 327 -11.19 6.66 5.14
C LEU A 327 -9.85 6.74 4.39
N ALA A 328 -9.35 5.63 3.85
CA ALA A 328 -8.16 5.62 3.01
C ALA A 328 -8.31 6.43 1.71
N CYS A 329 -9.55 6.73 1.30
CA CYS A 329 -9.85 7.54 0.11
C CYS A 329 -9.92 9.05 0.40
N TYR A 330 -9.61 9.50 1.63
CA TYR A 330 -9.75 10.89 2.07
C TYR A 330 -9.00 11.89 1.17
N ALA A 331 -7.82 11.51 0.63
CA ALA A 331 -7.05 12.39 -0.24
C ALA A 331 -7.70 12.65 -1.61
N HIS A 332 -8.52 11.72 -2.09
CA HIS A 332 -9.13 11.75 -3.41
C HIS A 332 -10.58 12.23 -3.39
N GLU A 333 -11.36 11.75 -2.42
CA GLU A 333 -12.79 12.01 -2.27
C GLU A 333 -13.17 12.23 -0.80
N PRO A 334 -12.84 13.39 -0.20
CA PRO A 334 -13.07 13.65 1.23
C PRO A 334 -14.52 13.46 1.66
N GLU A 335 -15.49 13.94 0.87
CA GLU A 335 -16.91 13.82 1.22
C GLU A 335 -17.37 12.36 1.30
N ALA A 336 -17.01 11.55 0.30
CA ALA A 336 -17.33 10.13 0.26
C ALA A 336 -16.61 9.35 1.36
N ALA A 337 -15.35 9.69 1.62
CA ALA A 337 -14.55 9.08 2.68
C ALA A 337 -15.18 9.32 4.06
N LEU A 338 -15.58 10.56 4.35
CA LEU A 338 -16.18 10.93 5.63
C LEU A 338 -17.58 10.33 5.81
N ALA A 339 -18.42 10.38 4.77
CA ALA A 339 -19.75 9.76 4.80
C ALA A 339 -19.65 8.25 5.01
N GLY A 340 -18.78 7.58 4.26
CA GLY A 340 -18.60 6.14 4.38
C GLY A 340 -18.04 5.71 5.74
N THR A 341 -17.03 6.42 6.24
CA THR A 341 -16.48 6.19 7.57
C THR A 341 -17.53 6.37 8.67
N ALA A 342 -18.38 7.41 8.57
CA ALA A 342 -19.45 7.64 9.51
C ALA A 342 -20.47 6.50 9.54
N ALA A 343 -20.90 6.04 8.36
CA ALA A 343 -21.87 4.97 8.21
C ALA A 343 -21.35 3.62 8.73
N VAL A 344 -20.11 3.26 8.37
CA VAL A 344 -19.46 2.03 8.86
C VAL A 344 -19.37 2.05 10.39
N LEU A 345 -18.87 3.15 10.99
CA LEU A 345 -18.71 3.21 12.44
C LEU A 345 -20.03 3.29 13.21
N ALA A 346 -21.08 3.87 12.63
CA ALA A 346 -22.39 3.94 13.25
C ALA A 346 -23.08 2.56 13.34
N ARG A 347 -22.88 1.71 12.33
CA ARG A 347 -23.55 0.40 12.21
C ARG A 347 -22.69 -0.75 12.71
N TYR A 348 -21.39 -0.63 12.53
CA TYR A 348 -20.42 -1.68 12.79
C TYR A 348 -19.29 -1.19 13.72
N PRO A 349 -19.57 -0.78 14.97
CA PRO A 349 -18.57 -0.21 15.87
C PRO A 349 -17.44 -1.17 16.27
N ALA A 350 -17.65 -2.50 16.21
CA ALA A 350 -16.66 -3.52 16.52
C ALA A 350 -15.57 -3.67 15.45
N VAL A 351 -15.67 -2.94 14.32
CA VAL A 351 -14.55 -2.83 13.35
C VAL A 351 -13.38 -2.01 13.89
N LEU A 352 -13.53 -1.36 15.05
CA LEU A 352 -12.45 -0.68 15.75
C LEU A 352 -11.95 -1.52 16.92
N LYS A 353 -10.63 -1.72 16.96
CA LYS A 353 -9.88 -2.23 18.10
C LYS A 353 -8.92 -1.13 18.56
N GLU A 354 -9.18 -0.53 19.72
CA GLU A 354 -8.39 0.59 20.25
C GLU A 354 -8.28 1.75 19.24
N ASP A 355 -9.42 2.14 18.66
CA ASP A 355 -9.53 3.16 17.59
C ASP A 355 -8.80 2.82 16.27
N ARG A 356 -8.28 1.59 16.10
CA ARG A 356 -7.69 1.10 14.85
C ARG A 356 -8.67 0.21 14.09
N PHE A 357 -8.77 0.42 12.79
CA PHE A 357 -9.59 -0.43 11.93
C PHE A 357 -9.00 -1.83 11.81
N VAL A 358 -9.83 -2.86 12.02
CA VAL A 358 -9.51 -4.26 11.70
C VAL A 358 -9.39 -4.47 10.19
N GLY A 359 -8.73 -5.54 9.77
CA GLY A 359 -8.47 -5.80 8.36
C GLY A 359 -9.73 -6.00 7.50
N SER A 360 -10.82 -6.51 8.09
CA SER A 360 -12.08 -6.70 7.37
C SER A 360 -13.26 -7.02 8.29
N PHE A 361 -14.47 -6.96 7.75
CA PHE A 361 -15.71 -7.40 8.39
C PHE A 361 -16.70 -7.95 7.36
N ASN A 362 -17.64 -8.78 7.78
CA ASN A 362 -18.68 -9.35 6.92
C ASN A 362 -20.05 -9.30 7.63
N PRO A 363 -20.92 -8.35 7.26
CA PRO A 363 -22.26 -8.22 7.85
C PRO A 363 -23.21 -9.39 7.56
N SER A 364 -22.87 -10.26 6.61
CA SER A 364 -23.72 -11.39 6.23
C SER A 364 -23.48 -12.63 7.11
N LEU A 365 -22.47 -12.63 7.97
CA LEU A 365 -22.10 -13.75 8.83
C LEU A 365 -22.16 -13.36 10.30
N PRO A 366 -22.51 -14.30 11.21
CA PRO A 366 -22.46 -14.03 12.64
C PRO A 366 -21.02 -13.80 13.11
N GLY A 367 -20.85 -12.89 14.08
CA GLY A 367 -19.58 -12.67 14.78
C GLY A 367 -19.57 -13.25 16.19
N GLU A 368 -18.39 -13.27 16.80
CA GLU A 368 -18.26 -13.57 18.22
C GLU A 368 -18.59 -12.31 19.04
N GLY A 369 -19.75 -12.29 19.68
CA GLY A 369 -20.19 -11.16 20.51
C GLY A 369 -20.66 -9.91 19.74
N ALA A 370 -20.75 -9.99 18.40
CA ALA A 370 -21.32 -8.97 17.53
C ALA A 370 -22.29 -9.60 16.51
N ASP A 371 -23.21 -8.79 15.98
CA ASP A 371 -24.18 -9.23 14.98
C ASP A 371 -23.56 -9.51 13.60
N TYR A 372 -22.24 -9.35 13.46
CA TYR A 372 -21.49 -9.52 12.22
C TYR A 372 -20.07 -10.01 12.49
N TRP A 373 -19.49 -10.74 11.53
CA TRP A 373 -18.11 -11.23 11.60
C TRP A 373 -17.09 -10.09 11.42
N THR A 374 -16.01 -10.12 12.20
CA THR A 374 -14.86 -9.20 12.11
C THR A 374 -13.56 -9.98 12.04
N CYS A 375 -12.56 -9.43 11.35
CA CYS A 375 -11.19 -9.92 11.41
C CYS A 375 -10.55 -9.58 12.77
N ASP A 376 -9.83 -10.53 13.37
CA ASP A 376 -9.15 -10.32 14.65
C ASP A 376 -7.83 -9.55 14.53
N SER A 377 -7.36 -9.35 13.29
CA SER A 377 -6.07 -8.76 12.96
C SER A 377 -6.19 -7.31 12.52
N LEU A 378 -5.22 -6.52 12.98
CA LEU A 378 -4.81 -5.24 12.41
C LEU A 378 -3.63 -5.48 11.45
N PHE A 379 -3.60 -4.83 10.29
CA PHE A 379 -2.53 -4.98 9.28
C PHE A 379 -1.73 -3.69 9.10
N GLY A 380 -0.40 -3.78 9.08
CA GLY A 380 0.47 -2.61 9.04
C GLY A 380 0.30 -1.74 7.78
N ILE A 381 0.10 -2.37 6.61
CA ILE A 381 -0.15 -1.67 5.35
C ILE A 381 -1.48 -0.89 5.38
N ASP A 382 -2.52 -1.45 6.00
CA ASP A 382 -3.82 -0.77 6.13
C ASP A 382 -3.70 0.47 7.03
N GLN A 383 -2.99 0.33 8.17
CA GLN A 383 -2.77 1.45 9.09
C GLN A 383 -1.88 2.53 8.46
N GLY A 384 -0.82 2.13 7.76
CA GLY A 384 0.06 3.04 7.05
C GLY A 384 -0.63 3.83 5.96
N LEU A 385 -1.50 3.16 5.21
CA LEU A 385 -2.34 3.79 4.19
C LEU A 385 -3.25 4.86 4.82
N LEU A 386 -3.89 4.57 5.96
CA LEU A 386 -4.72 5.55 6.66
C LEU A 386 -3.92 6.78 7.10
N VAL A 387 -2.77 6.59 7.76
CA VAL A 387 -1.95 7.71 8.25
C VAL A 387 -1.55 8.63 7.09
N THR A 388 -1.09 8.04 5.99
CA THR A 388 -0.52 8.77 4.85
C THR A 388 -1.59 9.42 3.98
N MET A 389 -2.69 8.72 3.67
CA MET A 389 -3.76 9.26 2.83
C MET A 389 -4.56 10.36 3.52
N ILE A 390 -4.79 10.23 4.84
CA ILE A 390 -5.37 11.33 5.62
C ILE A 390 -4.43 12.55 5.60
N GLU A 391 -3.12 12.34 5.78
CA GLU A 391 -2.16 13.45 5.76
C GLU A 391 -2.07 14.13 4.39
N ASN A 392 -2.03 13.34 3.32
CA ASN A 392 -2.01 13.88 1.96
C ASN A 392 -3.26 14.70 1.65
N GLY A 393 -4.45 14.25 2.07
CA GLY A 393 -5.68 15.03 1.93
C GLY A 393 -5.70 16.33 2.74
N ARG A 394 -4.97 16.39 3.86
CA ARG A 394 -4.92 17.58 4.73
C ARG A 394 -3.87 18.59 4.31
N THR A 395 -2.65 18.14 4.06
CA THR A 395 -1.48 19.00 3.86
C THR A 395 -0.68 18.66 2.61
N GLY A 396 -0.90 17.49 2.02
CA GLY A 396 -0.09 16.97 0.92
C GLY A 396 1.36 16.65 1.33
N LEU A 397 1.62 16.38 2.62
CA LEU A 397 3.00 16.26 3.14
C LEU A 397 3.84 15.23 2.37
N VAL A 398 3.34 14.00 2.20
CA VAL A 398 4.11 12.93 1.55
C VAL A 398 4.34 13.26 0.08
N TRP A 399 3.32 13.79 -0.60
CA TRP A 399 3.44 14.29 -1.97
C TRP A 399 4.48 15.39 -2.12
N LYS A 400 4.51 16.37 -1.20
CA LYS A 400 5.51 17.45 -1.20
C LYS A 400 6.92 16.93 -0.96
N LEU A 401 7.09 15.83 -0.22
CA LEU A 401 8.38 15.18 -0.05
C LEU A 401 8.79 14.47 -1.36
N ALA A 402 7.89 13.75 -2.02
CA ALA A 402 8.18 13.14 -3.31
C ALA A 402 8.55 14.18 -4.38
N GLN A 403 7.91 15.35 -4.37
CA GLN A 403 8.22 16.48 -5.26
C GLN A 403 9.63 17.07 -5.06
N ARG A 404 10.26 16.82 -3.91
CA ARG A 404 11.64 17.25 -3.58
C ARG A 404 12.68 16.15 -3.81
N SER A 405 12.26 14.97 -4.27
CA SER A 405 13.12 13.80 -4.46
C SER A 405 13.61 13.72 -5.90
N ASP A 406 14.93 13.77 -6.09
CA ASP A 406 15.52 13.50 -7.40
C ASP A 406 15.24 12.07 -7.87
N VAL A 407 15.11 11.10 -6.95
CA VAL A 407 14.77 9.71 -7.29
C VAL A 407 13.39 9.64 -7.95
N PHE A 408 12.36 10.25 -7.34
CA PHE A 408 11.02 10.25 -7.93
C PHE A 408 10.95 11.10 -9.22
N ILE A 409 11.58 12.27 -9.23
CA ILE A 409 11.62 13.15 -10.41
C ILE A 409 12.28 12.44 -11.61
N ASN A 410 13.46 11.85 -11.39
CA ASN A 410 14.20 11.16 -12.44
C ASN A 410 13.46 9.91 -12.90
N GLY A 411 12.92 9.11 -11.97
CA GLY A 411 12.12 7.94 -12.30
C GLY A 411 10.91 8.26 -13.18
N LEU A 412 10.14 9.27 -12.81
CA LEU A 412 8.99 9.73 -13.59
C LEU A 412 9.41 10.22 -14.99
N ARG A 413 10.44 11.08 -15.07
CA ARG A 413 10.95 11.59 -16.35
C ARG A 413 11.49 10.48 -17.25
N SER A 414 12.20 9.50 -16.68
CA SER A 414 12.71 8.32 -17.40
C SER A 414 11.59 7.46 -18.01
N LEU A 415 10.41 7.43 -17.38
CA LEU A 415 9.24 6.74 -17.91
C LEU A 415 8.43 7.55 -18.93
N GLY A 416 8.81 8.82 -19.16
CA GLY A 416 8.12 9.72 -20.08
C GLY A 416 7.03 10.57 -19.43
N PHE A 417 6.91 10.57 -18.10
CA PHE A 417 5.99 11.49 -17.43
C PHE A 417 6.44 12.94 -17.61
N SER A 418 5.45 13.80 -17.82
CA SER A 418 5.57 15.24 -17.91
C SER A 418 4.36 15.90 -17.25
N GLY A 419 4.33 17.22 -17.19
CA GLY A 419 3.17 17.93 -16.65
C GLY A 419 3.19 18.08 -15.12
N GLY A 420 2.07 18.52 -14.56
CA GLY A 420 1.88 18.73 -13.12
C GLY A 420 3.06 19.41 -12.42
N TRP A 421 3.54 18.78 -11.35
CA TRP A 421 4.67 19.25 -10.54
C TRP A 421 6.05 18.97 -11.16
N LEU A 422 6.13 18.28 -12.31
CA LEU A 422 7.38 18.09 -13.06
C LEU A 422 7.72 19.27 -14.00
N LYS A 423 6.82 20.27 -14.13
CA LYS A 423 6.99 21.49 -14.94
C LYS A 423 7.95 22.54 -14.34
N ALA A 424 8.73 22.18 -13.33
CA ALA A 424 9.73 23.04 -12.71
C ALA A 424 11.05 23.04 -13.48
#